data_AF-A0A496Y8C0-F1
#
_entry.id   AF-A0A496Y8C0-F1
#
_cell.length_a   1.000
_cell.length_b   1.000
_cell.length_c   1.000
_cell.angle_alpha   90.00
_cell.angle_beta   90.00
_cell.angle_gamma   90.00
#
_symmetry.space_group_name_H-M   'P 1'
#
loop_
_entity.id
_entity.type
_entity.pdbx_description
1 polymer ?
#
loop_
_entity_poly.entity_id
_entity_poly.type
_entity_poly.pdbx_seq_one_letter_code
_entity_poly.pdbx_strand_id
1 'polypeptide(L)'
;KEAYGKFAAKGERWGLFYYAGIIFSEPLIEGIKRCGRNLTRERLVKEMEGIRNFKGAGGRISYAPFDPSKPYESRQGMKEVFLVKCLKGGKYEKLTDWMQVR
;
A
#
# COMPACT_ATOMS: atom_id res chain seq x y z
N LYS A 1 8.79 9.89 -8.59
CA LYS A 1 9.46 11.14 -8.15
C LYS A 1 9.14 12.33 -9.06
N GLU A 2 8.90 12.13 -10.35
CA GLU A 2 8.58 13.20 -11.31
C GLU A 2 7.36 14.04 -10.91
N ALA A 3 6.23 13.40 -10.58
CA ALA A 3 5.04 14.11 -10.12
C ALA A 3 5.32 14.97 -8.88
N TYR A 4 6.09 14.46 -7.92
CA TYR A 4 6.47 15.24 -6.75
C TYR A 4 7.31 16.47 -7.11
N GLY A 5 8.30 16.33 -7.99
CA GLY A 5 9.12 17.46 -8.45
C GLY A 5 8.31 18.55 -9.15
N LYS A 6 7.19 18.19 -9.78
CA LYS A 6 6.31 19.13 -10.49
C LYS A 6 5.26 19.80 -9.58
N PHE A 7 4.72 19.07 -8.61
CA PHE A 7 3.52 19.49 -7.87
C PHE A 7 3.75 19.78 -6.38
N ALA A 8 4.90 19.42 -5.82
CA ALA A 8 5.17 19.69 -4.41
C ALA A 8 5.38 21.20 -4.15
N ALA A 9 4.94 21.65 -2.98
CA ALA A 9 5.20 23.02 -2.55
C ALA A 9 6.71 23.29 -2.43
N LYS A 10 7.12 24.55 -2.64
CA LYS A 10 8.53 24.94 -2.52
C LYS A 10 9.03 24.66 -1.09
N GLY A 11 10.12 23.89 -0.98
CA GLY A 11 10.70 23.53 0.31
C GLY A 11 10.05 22.30 0.96
N GLU A 12 9.01 21.72 0.35
CA GLU A 12 8.46 20.45 0.80
C GLU A 12 9.52 19.35 0.67
N ARG A 13 9.47 18.37 1.58
CA ARG A 13 10.44 17.28 1.62
C ARG A 13 9.79 15.96 1.20
N TRP A 14 10.40 15.25 0.24
CA TRP A 14 9.95 13.90 -0.08
C TRP A 14 10.13 13.01 1.15
N GLY A 15 9.08 12.27 1.49
CA GLY A 15 9.01 11.51 2.73
C GLY A 15 8.15 10.27 2.60
N LEU A 16 8.27 9.40 3.60
CA LEU A 16 7.53 8.13 3.66
C LEU A 16 6.01 8.34 3.64
N PHE A 17 5.50 9.45 4.19
CA PHE A 17 4.06 9.73 4.25
C PHE A 17 3.43 9.91 2.86
N TYR A 18 4.07 10.67 1.96
CA TYR A 18 3.59 10.80 0.58
C TYR A 18 3.63 9.48 -0.18
N TYR A 19 4.67 8.68 0.07
CA TYR A 19 4.80 7.34 -0.50
C TYR A 19 3.74 6.37 0.06
N ALA A 20 3.38 6.46 1.33
CA ALA A 20 2.35 5.64 1.96
C ALA A 20 0.97 5.90 1.35
N GLY A 21 0.62 7.17 1.08
CA GLY A 21 -0.64 7.51 0.40
C GLY A 21 -0.78 6.84 -0.98
N ILE A 22 0.33 6.76 -1.73
CA ILE A 22 0.38 6.03 -3.01
C ILE A 22 0.17 4.53 -2.78
N ILE A 23 0.91 3.93 -1.85
CA ILE A 23 0.80 2.49 -1.52
C ILE A 23 -0.63 2.11 -1.11
N PHE A 24 -1.34 2.95 -0.37
CA PHE A 24 -2.73 2.68 0.03
C PHE A 24 -3.73 2.88 -1.11
N SER A 25 -3.45 3.82 -2.02
CA SER A 25 -4.34 4.15 -3.13
C SER A 25 -4.29 3.12 -4.26
N GLU A 26 -3.13 2.52 -4.52
CA GLU A 26 -2.96 1.49 -5.56
C GLU A 26 -3.92 0.28 -5.43
N PRO A 27 -4.04 -0.42 -4.28
CA PRO A 27 -4.99 -1.53 -4.13
C PRO A 27 -6.45 -1.07 -4.16
N LEU A 28 -6.75 0.17 -3.75
CA LEU A 28 -8.09 0.75 -3.89
C LEU A 28 -8.45 0.94 -5.37
N ILE A 29 -7.53 1.51 -6.16
CA ILE A 29 -7.71 1.69 -7.61
C ILE A 29 -7.90 0.32 -8.29
N GLU A 30 -7.12 -0.69 -7.90
CA GLU A 30 -7.30 -2.06 -8.38
C GLU A 30 -8.70 -2.61 -8.05
N GLY A 31 -9.18 -2.42 -6.81
CA GLY A 31 -10.55 -2.79 -6.42
C GLY A 31 -11.62 -2.09 -7.26
N ILE A 32 -11.47 -0.79 -7.52
CA ILE A 32 -12.38 0.00 -8.37
C ILE A 32 -12.37 -0.54 -9.81
N LYS A 33 -11.18 -0.85 -10.36
CA LYS A 33 -11.06 -1.44 -11.71
C LYS A 33 -11.80 -2.77 -11.82
N ARG A 34 -11.66 -3.64 -10.82
CA ARG A 34 -12.38 -4.93 -10.74
C ARG A 34 -13.89 -4.77 -10.67
N CYS A 35 -14.38 -3.72 -10.01
CA CYS A 35 -15.80 -3.36 -10.06
C CYS A 35 -16.23 -2.96 -11.48
N GLY A 36 -15.41 -2.23 -12.23
CA GLY A 36 -15.85 -1.70 -13.53
C GLY A 36 -17.10 -0.81 -13.36
N ARG A 37 -18.07 -0.92 -14.27
CA ARG A 37 -19.22 0.01 -14.33
C ARG A 37 -20.20 -0.08 -13.14
N ASN A 38 -20.34 -1.26 -12.54
CA ASN A 38 -21.23 -1.46 -11.41
C ASN A 38 -20.46 -1.33 -10.10
N LEU A 39 -20.06 -0.09 -9.78
CA LEU A 39 -19.35 0.25 -8.55
C LEU A 39 -20.36 0.53 -7.43
N THR A 40 -20.46 -0.40 -6.49
CA THR A 40 -21.19 -0.23 -5.23
C THR A 40 -20.24 -0.46 -4.06
N ARG A 41 -20.62 -0.03 -2.86
CA ARG A 41 -19.80 -0.23 -1.65
C ARG A 41 -19.54 -1.72 -1.39
N GLU A 42 -20.59 -2.53 -1.44
CA GLU A 42 -20.56 -3.96 -1.15
C GLU A 42 -19.71 -4.69 -2.20
N ARG A 43 -19.84 -4.27 -3.47
CA ARG A 43 -19.03 -4.83 -4.54
C ARG A 43 -17.56 -4.45 -4.39
N LEU A 44 -17.25 -3.18 -4.09
CA LEU A 44 -15.87 -2.75 -3.85
C LEU A 44 -15.21 -3.56 -2.74
N VAL A 45 -15.90 -3.74 -1.60
CA VAL A 45 -15.39 -4.57 -0.49
C VAL A 45 -15.11 -5.99 -0.97
N LYS A 46 -16.07 -6.62 -1.68
CA LYS A 46 -15.91 -7.98 -2.20
C LYS A 46 -14.73 -8.11 -3.18
N GLU A 47 -14.59 -7.18 -4.12
CA GLU A 47 -13.51 -7.20 -5.10
C GLU A 47 -12.15 -6.97 -4.44
N MET A 48 -12.07 -6.09 -3.43
CA MET A 48 -10.86 -5.88 -2.64
C MET A 48 -10.48 -7.13 -1.83
N GLU A 49 -11.42 -7.77 -1.15
CA GLU A 49 -11.20 -9.02 -0.42
C GLU A 49 -10.70 -10.17 -1.32
N GLY A 50 -10.95 -10.08 -2.63
CA GLY A 50 -10.47 -11.00 -3.68
C GLY A 50 -9.09 -10.67 -4.27
N ILE A 51 -8.43 -9.58 -3.88
CA ILE A 51 -7.09 -9.25 -4.37
C ILE A 51 -6.07 -10.27 -3.84
N ARG A 52 -5.27 -10.83 -4.76
CA ARG A 52 -4.19 -11.78 -4.46
C ARG A 52 -2.92 -11.38 -5.19
N ASN A 53 -1.80 -11.38 -4.48
CA ASN A 53 -0.45 -11.13 -5.01
C ASN A 53 -0.32 -9.82 -5.81
N PHE A 54 -1.08 -8.78 -5.45
CA PHE A 54 -0.96 -7.48 -6.09
C PHE A 54 0.39 -6.85 -5.75
N LYS A 55 1.15 -6.46 -6.77
CA LYS A 55 2.47 -5.83 -6.62
C LYS A 55 2.47 -4.44 -7.25
N GLY A 56 2.23 -3.43 -6.41
CA GLY A 56 2.38 -2.02 -6.74
C GLY A 56 3.75 -1.47 -6.30
N ALA A 57 3.77 -0.21 -5.90
CA ALA A 57 4.95 0.45 -5.38
C ALA A 57 5.42 -0.12 -4.02
N GLY A 58 4.50 -0.66 -3.21
CA GLY A 58 4.76 -1.26 -1.89
C GLY A 58 5.15 -2.74 -1.94
N GLY A 59 5.01 -3.43 -0.80
CA GLY A 59 5.10 -4.90 -0.73
C GLY A 59 3.93 -5.57 -1.45
N ARG A 60 3.97 -6.90 -1.57
CA ARG A 60 2.88 -7.68 -2.14
C ARG A 60 1.66 -7.64 -1.22
N ILE A 61 0.49 -7.47 -1.82
CA ILE A 61 -0.79 -7.36 -1.12
C ILE A 61 -1.68 -8.54 -1.50
N SER A 62 -2.14 -9.26 -0.49
CA SER A 62 -3.20 -10.27 -0.58
C SER A 62 -4.17 -10.04 0.57
N TYR A 63 -5.40 -9.65 0.27
CA TYR A 63 -6.44 -9.51 1.30
C TYR A 63 -7.12 -10.86 1.56
N ALA A 64 -7.83 -10.96 2.68
CA ALA A 64 -8.81 -12.02 2.91
C ALA A 64 -10.14 -11.39 3.33
N PRO A 65 -11.26 -12.13 3.19
CA PRO A 65 -12.56 -11.70 3.69
C PRO A 65 -12.51 -11.31 5.17
N PHE A 66 -13.43 -10.43 5.57
CA PHE A 66 -13.58 -10.14 7.00
C PHE A 66 -14.00 -11.39 7.77
N ASP A 67 -13.18 -11.76 8.75
CA ASP A 67 -13.47 -12.82 9.72
C ASP A 67 -13.09 -12.33 11.13
N PRO A 68 -14.07 -12.06 12.01
CA PRO A 68 -13.79 -11.59 13.37
C PRO A 68 -13.10 -12.65 14.24
N SER A 69 -13.16 -13.93 13.87
CA SER A 69 -12.46 -15.00 14.58
C SER A 69 -10.98 -15.11 14.19
N LYS A 70 -10.57 -14.47 13.07
CA LYS A 70 -9.20 -14.53 12.53
C LYS A 70 -8.65 -13.12 12.23
N PRO A 71 -8.42 -12.28 13.25
CA PRO A 71 -8.07 -10.86 13.05
C PRO A 71 -6.78 -10.65 12.23
N TYR A 72 -5.80 -11.56 12.30
CA TYR A 72 -4.53 -11.47 11.56
C TYR A 72 -4.58 -12.02 10.12
N GLU A 73 -5.68 -12.68 9.75
CA GLU A 73 -5.97 -13.11 8.38
C GLU A 73 -6.99 -12.18 7.72
N SER A 74 -7.89 -11.60 8.53
CA SER A 74 -8.98 -10.71 8.12
C SER A 74 -8.46 -9.39 7.57
N ARG A 75 -8.61 -9.17 6.26
CA ARG A 75 -8.26 -7.91 5.54
C ARG A 75 -6.83 -7.38 5.74
N GLN A 76 -5.93 -8.14 6.34
CA GLN A 76 -4.52 -7.79 6.44
C GLN A 76 -3.83 -8.05 5.09
N GLY A 77 -3.53 -6.98 4.35
CA GLY A 77 -3.03 -7.08 2.98
C GLY A 77 -1.54 -7.40 2.86
N MET A 78 -0.68 -6.54 3.41
CA MET A 78 0.77 -6.61 3.25
C MET A 78 1.42 -7.27 4.48
N LYS A 79 2.25 -8.29 4.24
CA LYS A 79 3.03 -9.00 5.29
C LYS A 79 4.54 -8.88 5.06
N GLU A 80 4.94 -7.95 4.21
CA GLU A 80 6.34 -7.68 3.88
C GLU A 80 6.76 -6.35 4.53
N VAL A 81 7.99 -6.29 5.03
CA VAL A 81 8.63 -5.08 5.56
C VAL A 81 10.04 -4.95 4.97
N PHE A 82 10.65 -3.79 5.09
CA PHE A 82 12.08 -3.61 4.85
C PHE A 82 12.63 -2.67 5.92
N LEU A 83 13.92 -2.82 6.24
CA LEU A 83 14.55 -2.01 7.26
C LEU A 83 15.19 -0.76 6.66
N VAL A 84 15.06 0.35 7.37
CA VAL A 84 15.71 1.63 7.03
C VAL A 84 16.51 2.15 8.21
N LYS A 85 17.67 2.74 7.91
CA LYS A 85 18.47 3.52 8.85
C LYS A 85 18.12 4.99 8.71
N CYS A 86 17.77 5.62 9.83
CA CYS A 86 17.57 7.07 9.89
C CYS A 86 18.90 7.80 9.80
N LEU A 87 18.98 8.80 8.93
CA LEU A 87 20.16 9.65 8.74
C LEU A 87 19.81 11.12 9.03
N LYS A 88 20.83 11.96 9.23
CA LYS A 88 20.68 13.39 9.50
C LYS A 88 19.88 14.09 8.40
N GLY A 89 19.08 15.09 8.79
CA GLY A 89 18.23 15.85 7.89
C GLY A 89 17.07 15.01 7.33
N GLY A 90 16.61 14.01 8.08
CA GLY A 90 15.53 13.05 7.78
C GLY A 90 15.79 12.16 6.56
N LYS A 91 17.03 12.12 6.07
CA LYS A 91 17.43 11.19 5.01
C LYS A 91 17.31 9.76 5.55
N TYR A 92 17.25 8.78 4.66
CA TYR A 92 17.24 7.38 5.04
C TYR A 92 18.08 6.56 4.08
N GLU A 93 18.56 5.43 4.59
CA GLU A 93 19.25 4.40 3.82
C GLU A 93 18.45 3.09 3.96
N LYS A 94 18.11 2.45 2.83
CA LYS A 94 17.45 1.15 2.82
C LYS A 94 18.49 0.08 3.13
N LEU A 95 18.28 -0.70 4.20
CA LEU A 95 19.24 -1.70 4.69
C LEU A 95 18.97 -3.10 4.14
N THR A 96 17.71 -3.42 3.84
CA THR A 96 17.30 -4.75 3.40
C THR A 96 16.32 -4.66 2.25
N ASP A 97 16.22 -5.72 1.44
CA ASP A 97 15.05 -5.92 0.59
C ASP A 97 13.79 -6.22 1.39
N TRP A 98 12.66 -6.30 0.68
CA TRP A 98 11.39 -6.71 1.26
C TRP A 98 11.52 -8.13 1.82
N MET A 99 11.20 -8.28 3.10
CA MET A 99 11.23 -9.54 3.83
C MET A 99 9.85 -9.79 4.43
N GLN A 100 9.40 -11.04 4.41
CA GLN A 100 8.13 -11.41 5.00
C GLN A 100 8.27 -11.52 6.52
N VAL A 101 7.36 -10.87 7.26
CA VAL A 101 7.23 -11.03 8.70
C VAL A 101 6.32 -12.24 8.95
N ARG A 102 6.80 -13.19 9.75
CA ARG A 102 6.03 -14.37 10.18
C ARG A 102 5.35 -14.09 11.50
#